data_AF-A0A7S2HNL6-F1
#
_entry.id   AF-A0A7S2HNL6-F1
#
_cell.length_a   1.000
_cell.length_b   1.000
_cell.length_c   1.000
_cell.angle_alpha   90.00
_cell.angle_beta   90.00
_cell.angle_gamma   90.00
#
_symmetry.space_group_name_H-M   'P 1'
#
loop_
_entity.id
_entity.type
_entity.pdbx_description
1 polymer ?
#
loop_
_entity_poly.entity_id
_entity_poly.type
_entity_poly.pdbx_seq_one_letter_code
_entity_poly.pdbx_strand_id
1 'polypeptide(L)'
;KKGCSCTYRYGCFEVEAQTYPPFMNDLLRTVMPHCGLKTTDAWPDSCNLNLYQDGSQSVGWHSDDERLFQGTFRDIRIISLSFGQKRKFELRTNWPDAEDRRVRKIQLGNGDLMTMEGMTQKHFQHR
;
A
#
# COMPACT_ATOMS: atom_id res chain seq x y z
N LYS A 1 0.19 14.20 13.26
CA LYS A 1 1.41 14.39 12.42
C LYS A 1 1.02 15.26 11.23
N LYS A 2 1.84 16.20 10.75
CA LYS A 2 1.43 17.12 9.65
C LYS A 2 1.34 16.45 8.27
N GLY A 3 1.77 15.19 8.13
CA GLY A 3 1.82 14.45 6.86
C GLY A 3 2.95 14.96 5.94
N CYS A 4 3.23 14.24 4.84
CA CYS A 4 4.14 14.72 3.81
C CYS A 4 3.42 15.66 2.82
N SER A 5 4.11 16.72 2.37
CA SER A 5 3.71 17.55 1.22
C SER A 5 4.29 17.03 -0.11
N CYS A 6 4.56 15.72 -0.19
CA CYS A 6 5.21 15.06 -1.31
C CYS A 6 4.25 14.97 -2.50
N THR A 7 4.67 15.37 -3.69
CA THR A 7 3.94 15.07 -4.92
C THR A 7 4.01 13.56 -5.21
N TYR A 8 2.85 12.93 -5.36
CA TYR A 8 2.75 11.52 -5.75
C TYR A 8 2.42 11.40 -7.23
N ARG A 9 3.17 10.58 -7.96
CA ARG A 9 2.96 10.34 -9.38
C ARG A 9 2.68 8.88 -9.64
N TYR A 10 1.48 8.58 -10.12
CA TYR A 10 1.05 7.24 -10.49
C TYR A 10 0.76 7.17 -11.99
N GLY A 11 1.65 6.53 -12.74
CA GLY A 11 1.58 6.53 -14.21
C GLY A 11 1.69 7.96 -14.78
N CYS A 12 0.64 8.40 -15.49
CA CYS A 12 0.52 9.76 -16.03
C CYS A 12 -0.20 10.74 -15.09
N PHE A 13 -0.70 10.28 -13.95
CA PHE A 13 -1.42 11.10 -12.99
C PHE A 13 -0.48 11.65 -11.93
N GLU A 14 -0.60 12.94 -11.67
CA GLU A 14 0.08 13.63 -10.58
C GLU A 14 -0.98 14.05 -9.57
N VAL A 15 -0.80 13.64 -8.32
CA VAL A 15 -1.71 13.91 -7.22
C VAL A 15 -1.01 14.83 -6.24
N GLU A 16 -1.59 16.01 -6.03
CA GLU A 16 -1.11 16.95 -5.04
C GLU A 16 -1.31 16.40 -3.63
N ALA A 17 -0.33 16.67 -2.77
CA ALA A 17 -0.42 16.28 -1.37
C ALA A 17 -1.57 17.01 -0.68
N GLN A 18 -2.43 16.25 -0.02
CA GLN A 18 -3.47 16.79 0.85
C GLN A 18 -3.07 16.65 2.30
N THR A 19 -3.41 17.66 3.10
CA THR A 19 -3.21 17.57 4.56
C THR A 19 -4.10 16.46 5.09
N TYR A 20 -3.55 15.66 6.00
CA TYR A 20 -4.32 14.62 6.67
C TYR A 20 -5.60 15.18 7.28
N PRO A 21 -6.77 14.60 6.95
CA PRO A 21 -8.02 14.99 7.59
C PRO A 21 -7.97 14.65 9.08
N PRO A 22 -8.76 15.32 9.94
CA PRO A 22 -8.70 15.15 11.39
C PRO A 22 -8.77 13.68 11.83
N PHE A 23 -9.66 12.90 11.21
CA PHE A 23 -9.88 11.47 11.52
C PHE A 23 -8.65 10.59 11.25
N MET A 24 -7.73 11.02 10.40
CA MET A 24 -6.54 10.23 10.06
C MET A 24 -5.66 9.99 11.30
N ASN A 25 -5.58 10.96 12.21
CA ASN A 25 -4.79 10.75 13.43
C ASN A 25 -5.41 9.69 14.35
N ASP A 26 -6.74 9.58 14.38
CA ASP A 26 -7.44 8.53 15.15
C ASP A 26 -7.29 7.17 14.48
N LEU A 27 -7.34 7.14 13.15
CA LEU A 27 -7.06 5.93 12.38
C LEU A 27 -5.64 5.42 12.65
N LEU A 28 -4.62 6.28 12.55
CA LEU A 28 -3.23 5.92 12.82
C LEU A 28 -3.04 5.45 14.28
N ARG A 29 -3.64 6.15 15.25
CA ARG A 29 -3.62 5.74 16.66
C ARG A 29 -4.18 4.34 16.88
N THR A 30 -5.22 3.99 16.13
CA THR A 30 -5.90 2.70 16.25
C THR A 30 -5.10 1.59 15.55
N VAL A 31 -4.64 1.84 14.32
CA VAL A 31 -4.13 0.80 13.41
C VAL A 31 -2.63 0.53 13.61
N MET A 32 -1.82 1.57 13.80
CA MET A 32 -0.36 1.44 13.83
C MET A 32 0.18 0.50 14.92
N PRO A 33 -0.41 0.44 16.14
CA PRO A 33 0.00 -0.55 17.13
C PRO A 33 -0.16 -2.01 16.68
N HIS A 34 -1.16 -2.31 15.86
CA HIS A 34 -1.37 -3.65 15.29
C HIS A 34 -0.31 -4.03 14.24
N CYS A 35 0.37 -3.04 13.66
CA CYS A 35 1.52 -3.24 12.77
C CYS A 35 2.86 -3.27 13.52
N GLY A 36 2.86 -3.24 14.87
CA GLY A 36 4.07 -3.15 15.68
C GLY A 36 4.68 -1.75 15.78
N LEU A 37 4.03 -0.73 15.23
CA LEU A 37 4.50 0.67 15.23
C LEU A 37 3.93 1.42 16.45
N LYS A 38 4.63 1.30 17.59
CA LYS A 38 4.15 1.82 18.89
C LYS A 38 4.38 3.32 19.09
N THR A 39 5.32 3.91 18.36
CA THR A 39 5.73 5.30 18.54
C THR A 39 5.42 6.12 17.28
N THR A 40 5.00 7.37 17.47
CA THR A 40 4.45 8.21 16.38
C THR A 40 5.49 8.65 15.34
N ASP A 41 6.76 8.65 15.71
CA ASP A 41 7.89 8.89 14.82
C ASP A 41 7.99 7.79 13.74
N ALA A 42 7.70 6.54 14.11
CA ALA A 42 7.72 5.39 13.20
C ALA A 42 6.45 5.26 12.34
N TRP A 43 5.42 6.06 12.58
CA TRP A 43 4.18 6.01 11.80
C TRP A 43 4.36 6.55 10.39
N PRO A 44 3.61 6.04 9.40
CA PRO A 44 3.59 6.61 8.05
C PRO A 44 3.16 8.08 8.09
N ASP A 45 3.69 8.85 7.15
CA ASP A 45 3.39 10.27 6.95
C ASP A 45 2.65 10.55 5.65
N SER A 46 2.41 9.53 4.84
CA SER A 46 1.65 9.58 3.59
C SER A 46 0.66 8.42 3.52
N CYS A 47 -0.43 8.62 2.79
CA CYS A 47 -1.46 7.61 2.59
C CYS A 47 -2.09 7.84 1.22
N ASN A 48 -2.19 6.78 0.42
CA ASN A 48 -2.96 6.77 -0.81
C ASN A 48 -4.33 6.10 -0.54
N LEU A 49 -5.40 6.70 -1.03
CA LEU A 49 -6.77 6.20 -0.87
C LEU A 49 -7.31 5.72 -2.21
N ASN A 50 -7.59 4.43 -2.31
CA ASN A 50 -8.18 3.82 -3.49
C ASN A 50 -9.67 3.52 -3.24
N LEU A 51 -10.56 4.19 -3.98
CA LEU A 51 -12.00 3.92 -3.95
C LEU A 51 -12.39 3.09 -5.17
N TYR A 52 -12.87 1.87 -4.92
CA TYR A 52 -13.46 1.02 -5.93
C TYR A 52 -14.99 1.05 -5.76
N GLN A 53 -15.69 1.72 -6.67
CA GLN A 53 -17.15 1.89 -6.65
C GLN A 53 -17.88 0.56 -6.84
N ASP A 54 -17.30 -0.34 -7.63
CA ASP A 54 -17.85 -1.65 -7.91
C ASP A 54 -16.76 -2.70 -8.25
N GLY A 55 -17.19 -3.89 -8.67
CA GLY A 55 -16.31 -4.99 -9.05
C GLY A 55 -15.57 -4.81 -10.38
N SER A 56 -15.91 -3.81 -11.19
CA SER A 56 -15.31 -3.57 -12.52
C SER A 56 -13.97 -2.85 -12.44
N GLN A 57 -13.75 -2.07 -11.38
CA GLN A 57 -12.52 -1.29 -11.20
C GLN A 57 -11.42 -2.16 -10.61
N SER A 58 -10.23 -2.12 -11.21
CA SER A 58 -9.06 -2.87 -10.72
C SER A 58 -7.79 -2.09 -11.00
N VAL A 59 -6.74 -2.41 -10.26
CA VAL A 59 -5.40 -1.91 -10.54
C VAL A 59 -4.66 -2.98 -11.33
N GLY A 60 -3.85 -2.56 -12.30
CA GLY A 60 -3.00 -3.49 -13.05
C GLY A 60 -1.92 -4.12 -12.17
N TRP A 61 -1.23 -5.13 -12.69
CA TRP A 61 -0.03 -5.64 -12.01
C TRP A 61 1.01 -4.54 -11.87
N HIS A 62 1.41 -4.24 -10.64
CA HIS A 62 2.40 -3.21 -10.32
C HIS A 62 3.18 -3.57 -9.06
N SER A 63 4.22 -2.80 -8.80
CA SER A 63 4.91 -2.76 -7.51
C SER A 63 4.87 -1.30 -7.05
N ASP A 64 4.86 -1.05 -5.75
CA ASP A 64 4.92 0.30 -5.18
C ASP A 64 6.39 0.79 -5.22
N ASP A 65 6.92 0.98 -6.42
CA ASP A 65 8.32 1.28 -6.71
C ASP A 65 8.56 2.74 -7.10
N GLU A 66 7.61 3.63 -6.78
CA GLU A 66 7.74 5.04 -7.09
C GLU A 66 9.05 5.59 -6.51
N ARG A 67 9.68 6.50 -7.27
CA ARG A 67 10.96 7.12 -6.89
C ARG A 67 10.93 7.73 -5.49
N LEU A 68 9.76 8.16 -5.03
CA LEU A 68 9.54 8.70 -3.69
C LEU A 68 9.85 7.66 -2.60
N PHE A 69 9.49 6.40 -2.81
CA PHE A 69 9.63 5.34 -1.81
C PHE A 69 10.94 4.57 -1.95
N GLN A 70 11.49 4.49 -3.17
CA GLN A 70 12.70 3.72 -3.51
C GLN A 70 12.58 2.22 -3.16
N GLY A 71 11.36 1.65 -3.24
CA GLY A 71 11.05 0.28 -2.79
C GLY A 71 11.79 -0.84 -3.52
N THR A 72 12.45 -0.54 -4.64
CA THR A 72 13.33 -1.47 -5.36
C THR A 72 14.75 -1.52 -4.81
N PHE A 73 15.18 -0.49 -4.07
CA PHE A 73 16.55 -0.34 -3.57
C PHE A 73 16.68 -0.48 -2.05
N ARG A 74 15.59 -0.29 -1.30
CA ARG A 74 15.57 -0.42 0.16
C ARG A 74 14.29 -1.09 0.64
N ASP A 75 14.35 -1.64 1.85
CA ASP A 75 13.17 -2.12 2.56
C ASP A 75 12.21 -0.97 2.79
N ILE A 76 10.95 -1.16 2.38
CA ILE A 76 9.87 -0.25 2.69
C ILE A 76 8.70 -1.03 3.28
N ARG A 77 8.15 -0.49 4.36
CA ARG A 77 6.93 -0.99 4.97
C ARG A 77 5.74 -0.30 4.35
N ILE A 78 4.88 -1.07 3.70
CA ILE A 78 3.57 -0.60 3.24
C ILE A 78 2.49 -1.23 4.10
N ILE A 79 1.56 -0.40 4.55
CA ILE A 79 0.43 -0.80 5.40
C ILE A 79 -0.83 -0.55 4.60
N SER A 80 -1.58 -1.61 4.33
CA SER A 80 -2.84 -1.58 3.58
C SER A 80 -3.99 -1.96 4.51
N LEU A 81 -4.98 -1.07 4.62
CA LEU A 81 -6.19 -1.27 5.39
C LEU A 81 -7.41 -1.23 4.46
N SER A 82 -8.21 -2.29 4.48
CA SER A 82 -9.35 -2.45 3.58
C SER A 82 -10.68 -2.19 4.29
N PHE A 83 -11.62 -1.54 3.60
CA PHE A 83 -12.97 -1.27 4.08
C PHE A 83 -14.03 -1.66 3.04
N GLY A 84 -15.22 -2.04 3.51
CA GLY A 84 -16.34 -2.37 2.64
C GLY A 84 -16.28 -3.78 2.04
N GLN A 85 -16.63 -3.90 0.76
CA GLN A 85 -16.83 -5.20 0.10
C GLN A 85 -15.51 -5.96 -0.04
N LYS A 86 -15.54 -7.28 0.20
CA LYS A 86 -14.36 -8.15 0.07
C LYS A 86 -13.82 -8.13 -1.37
N ARG A 87 -12.50 -7.92 -1.49
CA ARG A 87 -11.76 -7.95 -2.76
C ARG A 87 -10.60 -8.92 -2.70
N LYS A 88 -10.21 -9.38 -3.89
CA LYS A 88 -9.09 -10.29 -4.07
C LYS A 88 -7.83 -9.46 -4.33
N PHE A 89 -6.85 -9.60 -3.46
CA PHE A 89 -5.49 -9.15 -3.66
C PHE A 89 -4.68 -10.31 -4.24
N GLU A 90 -3.96 -10.08 -5.33
CA GLU A 90 -3.13 -11.08 -5.98
C GLU A 90 -1.65 -10.68 -5.91
N LEU A 91 -0.78 -11.65 -5.66
CA LEU A 91 0.68 -11.45 -5.55
C LEU A 91 1.40 -12.46 -6.44
N ARG A 92 2.38 -12.01 -7.22
CA ARG A 92 3.23 -12.86 -8.08
C ARG A 92 4.68 -12.37 -8.09
N THR A 93 5.61 -13.24 -8.44
CA THR A 93 7.04 -12.88 -8.60
C THR A 93 7.25 -11.92 -9.78
N ASN A 94 8.14 -10.94 -9.61
CA ASN A 94 8.51 -9.93 -10.60
C ASN A 94 9.82 -10.26 -11.34
N TRP A 95 10.06 -11.54 -11.65
CA TRP A 95 11.28 -12.00 -12.33
C TRP A 95 10.91 -12.68 -13.64
N PRO A 96 11.50 -12.27 -14.78
CA PRO A 96 11.21 -12.86 -16.10
C PRO A 96 11.41 -14.37 -16.12
N ASP A 97 12.50 -14.83 -15.51
CA ASP A 97 12.95 -16.23 -15.54
C ASP A 97 12.52 -17.03 -14.29
N ALA A 98 11.61 -16.49 -13.46
CA ALA A 98 11.10 -17.26 -12.34
C ALA A 98 10.34 -18.49 -12.84
N GLU A 99 10.84 -19.68 -12.49
CA GLU A 99 10.17 -20.96 -12.77
C GLU A 99 8.79 -21.04 -12.10
N ASP A 100 8.63 -20.39 -10.94
CA ASP A 100 7.37 -20.33 -10.20
C ASP A 100 6.67 -18.96 -10.36
N ARG A 101 5.83 -18.84 -11.39
CA ARG A 101 4.94 -17.68 -11.61
C ARG A 101 3.57 -17.83 -10.91
N ARG A 102 3.45 -18.68 -9.88
CA ARG A 102 2.17 -18.90 -9.20
C ARG A 102 1.64 -17.60 -8.60
N VAL A 103 0.40 -17.29 -8.95
CA VAL A 103 -0.35 -16.18 -8.36
C VAL A 103 -0.91 -16.64 -7.01
N ARG A 104 -0.41 -16.02 -5.94
CA ARG A 104 -1.00 -16.12 -4.60
C ARG A 104 -2.21 -15.20 -4.53
N LYS A 105 -3.28 -15.64 -3.88
CA LYS A 105 -4.55 -14.91 -3.78
C LYS A 105 -4.90 -14.76 -2.30
N ILE A 106 -5.19 -13.53 -1.89
CA ILE A 106 -5.60 -13.17 -0.54
C ILE A 106 -6.95 -12.45 -0.67
N GLN A 107 -7.91 -12.80 0.20
CA GLN A 107 -9.22 -12.17 0.21
C GLN A 107 -9.26 -11.14 1.33
N LEU A 108 -9.22 -9.85 0.98
CA LEU A 108 -9.25 -8.73 1.92
C LEU A 108 -10.68 -8.21 2.04
N GLY A 109 -11.26 -8.34 3.23
CA GLY A 109 -12.57 -7.84 3.63
C GLY A 109 -12.50 -6.55 4.44
N ASN A 110 -13.66 -6.15 4.97
CA ASN A 110 -13.78 -4.98 5.81
C ASN A 110 -12.98 -5.12 7.12
N GLY A 111 -12.08 -4.17 7.37
CA GLY A 111 -11.22 -4.15 8.54
C GLY A 111 -9.93 -4.97 8.40
N ASP A 112 -9.72 -5.66 7.27
CA ASP A 112 -8.51 -6.45 7.07
C ASP A 112 -7.30 -5.51 6.90
N LEU A 113 -6.26 -5.83 7.67
CA LEU A 113 -4.99 -5.12 7.71
C LEU A 113 -3.89 -6.04 7.18
N MET A 114 -3.16 -5.56 6.17
CA MET A 114 -2.08 -6.28 5.52
C MET A 114 -0.84 -5.41 5.45
N THR A 115 0.32 -5.99 5.76
CA THR A 115 1.61 -5.34 5.57
C THR A 115 2.40 -5.99 4.45
N MET A 116 3.09 -5.17 3.66
CA MET A 116 4.12 -5.60 2.73
C MET A 116 5.45 -5.07 3.25
N GLU A 117 6.38 -5.98 3.53
CA GLU A 117 7.60 -5.68 4.28
C GLU A 117 8.83 -6.25 3.55
N GLY A 118 10.02 -5.81 3.91
CA GLY A 118 11.24 -6.24 3.26
C GLY A 118 11.32 -5.71 1.83
N MET A 119 11.97 -6.49 0.96
CA MET A 119 12.14 -6.15 -0.46
C MET A 119 10.93 -6.57 -1.31
N THR A 120 9.71 -6.53 -0.76
CA THR A 120 8.49 -7.01 -1.44
C THR A 120 8.32 -6.32 -2.80
N GLN A 121 8.47 -4.99 -2.85
CA GLN A 121 8.28 -4.23 -4.09
C GLN A 121 9.36 -4.49 -5.15
N LYS A 122 10.53 -5.00 -4.76
CA LYS A 122 11.56 -5.46 -5.70
C LYS A 122 11.21 -6.82 -6.30
N HIS A 123 10.78 -7.77 -5.47
CA HIS A 123 10.68 -9.17 -5.88
C HIS A 123 9.28 -9.58 -6.34
N PHE A 124 8.24 -8.80 -6.04
CA PHE A 124 6.85 -9.15 -6.32
C PHE A 124 6.08 -7.99 -6.96
N GLN A 125 5.09 -8.36 -7.76
CA GLN A 125 4.02 -7.49 -8.23
C GLN A 125 2.70 -7.91 -7.61
N HIS A 126 1.82 -6.95 -7.42
CA HIS A 126 0.47 -7.16 -6.91
C HIS A 126 -0.61 -6.43 -7.71
N ARG A 127 -1.86 -6.82 -7.49
CA ARG A 127 -3.07 -6.18 -8.02
C ARG A 127 -4.31 -6.49 -7.18
#